data_AF-A0A1K2IWV2-F1
#
_entry.id   AF-A0A1K2IWV2-F1
#
_cell.length_a   1.000
_cell.length_b   1.000
_cell.length_c   1.000
_cell.angle_alpha   90.00
_cell.angle_beta   90.00
_cell.angle_gamma   90.00
#
_symmetry.space_group_name_H-M   'P 1'
#
loop_
_entity.id
_entity.type
_entity.pdbx_description
1 polymer ?
#
loop_
_entity_poly.entity_id
_entity_poly.type
_entity_poly.pdbx_seq_one_letter_code
_entity_poly.pdbx_strand_id
1 'polypeptide(L)'
;MEKETRKKTRANSPNLDKNLELHPLKGMITCEGCRRKVGCYASRGNGGVYYYYTCGNGYCEGRINIRKEVMESEFEQFIEKMKLPKEVFDTFKSYILKERAEKEKREANNIPQMQ
;
A
#
# COMPACT_ATOMS: atom_id res chain seq x y z
N MET A 1 -41.14 -25.84 3.53
CA MET A 1 -39.88 -26.38 2.95
C MET A 1 -38.75 -25.46 3.37
N GLU A 2 -38.20 -25.73 4.54
CA GLU A 2 -37.14 -24.96 5.19
C GLU A 2 -35.84 -25.17 4.40
N LYS A 3 -35.30 -24.10 3.79
CA LYS A 3 -34.03 -24.18 3.07
C LYS A 3 -32.91 -24.08 4.09
N GLU A 4 -32.36 -25.23 4.48
CA GLU A 4 -31.14 -25.29 5.29
C GLU A 4 -30.01 -24.52 4.59
N THR A 5 -29.73 -23.30 5.07
CA THR A 5 -28.57 -22.55 4.63
C THR A 5 -27.34 -23.24 5.20
N ARG A 6 -26.67 -24.04 4.36
CA ARG A 6 -25.39 -24.68 4.68
C ARG A 6 -24.37 -23.58 5.02
N LYS A 7 -24.23 -23.25 6.30
CA LYS A 7 -23.19 -22.34 6.82
C LYS A 7 -21.84 -22.98 6.50
N LYS A 8 -21.22 -22.59 5.39
CA LYS A 8 -19.81 -22.89 5.13
C LYS A 8 -19.03 -22.19 6.22
N THR A 9 -18.53 -22.97 7.18
CA THR A 9 -17.51 -22.53 8.13
C THR A 9 -16.36 -22.01 7.29
N ARG A 10 -16.25 -20.68 7.14
CA ARG A 10 -15.09 -20.07 6.51
C ARG A 10 -13.96 -20.35 7.47
N ALA A 11 -13.12 -21.34 7.14
CA ALA A 11 -11.84 -21.48 7.80
C ALA A 11 -11.24 -20.07 7.84
N ASN A 12 -10.93 -19.59 9.05
CA ASN A 12 -10.13 -18.39 9.23
C ASN A 12 -8.83 -18.65 8.46
N SER A 13 -8.77 -18.24 7.19
CA SER A 13 -7.60 -18.45 6.39
C SER A 13 -6.55 -17.48 6.93
N PRO A 14 -5.42 -17.95 7.48
CA PRO A 14 -4.35 -17.09 7.97
C PRO A 14 -3.58 -16.52 6.77
N ASN A 15 -4.26 -15.71 5.96
CA ASN A 15 -3.79 -15.16 4.69
C ASN A 15 -3.93 -13.63 4.70
N LEU A 16 -3.59 -12.99 5.82
CA LEU A 16 -3.39 -11.55 5.77
C LEU A 16 -2.18 -11.22 4.86
N ASP A 17 -1.17 -12.09 4.84
CA ASP A 17 0.16 -11.77 4.26
C ASP A 17 0.55 -12.53 2.98
N LYS A 18 -0.06 -13.67 2.63
CA LYS A 18 0.44 -14.52 1.53
C LYS A 18 0.24 -14.02 0.09
N ASN A 19 -0.36 -12.84 -0.12
CA ASN A 19 -0.60 -12.31 -1.47
C ASN A 19 -0.14 -10.85 -1.62
N LEU A 20 0.73 -10.35 -0.74
CA LEU A 20 1.21 -8.97 -0.85
C LEU A 20 2.12 -8.79 -2.08
N GLU A 21 2.94 -9.79 -2.42
CA GLU A 21 3.76 -9.77 -3.64
C GLU A 21 2.90 -9.65 -4.92
N LEU A 22 1.75 -10.34 -4.93
CA LEU A 22 0.83 -10.29 -6.06
C LEU A 22 -0.06 -9.04 -6.05
N HIS A 23 -0.30 -8.45 -4.88
CA HIS A 23 -1.17 -7.29 -4.70
C HIS A 23 -0.51 -6.26 -3.77
N PRO A 24 0.51 -5.53 -4.25
CA PRO A 24 1.31 -4.64 -3.42
C PRO A 24 0.47 -3.53 -2.76
N LEU A 25 -0.62 -3.10 -3.41
CA LEU A 25 -1.47 -2.03 -2.87
C LEU A 25 -2.51 -2.52 -1.84
N LYS A 26 -2.64 -3.84 -1.64
CA LYS A 26 -3.66 -4.42 -0.75
C LYS A 26 -3.49 -3.87 0.68
N GLY A 27 -4.55 -3.26 1.21
CA GLY A 27 -4.54 -2.70 2.56
C GLY A 27 -3.83 -1.35 2.72
N MET A 28 -3.21 -0.82 1.67
CA MET A 28 -2.64 0.55 1.62
C MET A 28 -3.67 1.55 1.10
N ILE A 29 -4.50 1.13 0.16
CA ILE A 29 -5.57 1.93 -0.44
C ILE A 29 -6.90 1.78 0.31
N THR A 30 -7.69 2.86 0.31
CA THR A 30 -9.03 2.89 0.93
C THR A 30 -10.10 3.17 -0.11
N CYS A 31 -11.27 2.58 0.07
CA CYS A 31 -12.44 2.84 -0.76
C CYS A 31 -12.92 4.27 -0.48
N GLU A 32 -13.15 5.07 -1.51
CA GLU A 32 -13.66 6.44 -1.33
C GLU A 32 -15.04 6.44 -0.66
N GLY A 33 -15.96 5.57 -1.10
CA GLY A 33 -17.34 5.58 -0.61
C GLY A 33 -17.53 5.14 0.85
N CYS A 34 -16.68 4.28 1.41
CA CYS A 34 -16.83 3.81 2.79
C CYS A 34 -15.56 3.84 3.64
N ARG A 35 -14.46 4.39 3.11
CA ARG A 35 -13.14 4.55 3.75
C ARG A 35 -12.49 3.27 4.28
N ARG A 36 -13.12 2.10 4.10
CA ARG A 36 -12.54 0.80 4.45
C ARG A 36 -11.38 0.47 3.52
N LYS A 37 -10.40 -0.25 4.05
CA LYS A 37 -9.28 -0.78 3.27
C LYS A 37 -9.82 -1.64 2.12
N VAL A 38 -9.25 -1.44 0.95
CA VAL A 38 -9.60 -2.21 -0.26
C VAL A 38 -8.93 -3.57 -0.18
N GLY A 39 -9.71 -4.61 -0.48
CA GLY A 39 -9.21 -5.98 -0.58
C GLY A 39 -8.79 -6.32 -2.00
N CYS A 40 -8.40 -7.57 -2.21
CA CYS A 40 -8.09 -8.11 -3.53
C CYS A 40 -8.98 -9.33 -3.81
N TYR A 41 -9.32 -9.54 -5.08
CA TYR A 41 -10.09 -10.69 -5.53
C TYR A 41 -9.58 -11.16 -6.89
N ALA A 42 -9.67 -12.47 -7.13
CA ALA A 42 -9.34 -13.09 -8.40
C ALA A 42 -10.60 -13.69 -9.03
N SER A 43 -10.89 -13.30 -10.27
CA SER A 43 -11.98 -13.85 -11.08
C SER A 43 -11.41 -14.81 -12.13
N ARG A 44 -12.11 -15.92 -12.40
CA ARG A 44 -11.75 -16.86 -13.46
C ARG A 44 -12.72 -16.70 -14.63
N GLY A 45 -12.19 -16.56 -15.84
CA GLY A 45 -12.97 -16.53 -17.07
C GLY A 45 -12.32 -17.36 -18.17
N ASN A 46 -12.92 -17.36 -19.36
CA ASN A 46 -12.48 -18.18 -20.50
C ASN A 46 -11.02 -17.89 -20.95
N GLY A 47 -10.49 -16.70 -20.62
CA GLY A 47 -9.12 -16.29 -20.95
C GLY A 47 -8.12 -16.33 -19.79
N GLY A 48 -8.49 -16.90 -18.63
CA GLY A 48 -7.58 -17.05 -17.48
C GLY A 48 -8.06 -16.39 -16.19
N VAL A 49 -7.09 -16.05 -15.33
CA VAL A 49 -7.32 -15.44 -14.01
C VAL A 49 -7.08 -13.95 -14.08
N TYR A 50 -8.07 -13.17 -13.63
CA TYR A 50 -8.03 -11.71 -13.62
C TYR A 50 -8.06 -11.22 -12.17
N TYR A 51 -7.21 -10.27 -11.84
CA TYR A 51 -7.11 -9.75 -10.48
C TYR A 51 -7.71 -8.36 -10.35
N TYR A 52 -8.29 -8.09 -9.19
CA TYR A 52 -9.00 -6.86 -8.91
C TYR A 52 -8.69 -6.36 -7.51
N TYR A 53 -8.67 -5.03 -7.37
CA TYR A 53 -8.79 -4.34 -6.09
C TYR A 53 -10.28 -3.99 -5.89
N THR A 54 -10.88 -4.55 -4.84
CA THR A 54 -12.34 -4.47 -4.63
C THR A 54 -12.68 -4.02 -3.22
N CYS A 55 -13.65 -3.11 -3.12
CA CYS A 55 -14.26 -2.78 -1.83
C CYS A 55 -15.08 -3.99 -1.37
N GLY A 56 -14.71 -4.56 -0.21
CA GLY A 56 -15.39 -5.73 0.37
C GLY A 56 -16.71 -5.41 1.07
N ASN A 57 -17.11 -4.13 1.15
CA ASN A 57 -18.37 -3.73 1.77
C ASN A 57 -19.52 -3.86 0.78
N GLY A 58 -20.40 -4.85 0.98
CA GLY A 58 -21.58 -5.08 0.13
C GLY A 58 -22.65 -3.99 0.21
N TYR A 59 -22.63 -3.16 1.26
CA TYR A 59 -23.56 -2.05 1.46
C TYR A 59 -22.98 -0.69 1.04
N CYS A 60 -21.80 -0.66 0.44
CA CYS A 60 -21.18 0.58 -0.02
C CYS A 60 -21.78 0.95 -1.38
N GLU A 61 -22.45 2.10 -1.46
CA GLU A 61 -22.99 2.62 -2.73
C GLU A 61 -21.86 2.99 -3.70
N GLY A 62 -20.80 3.63 -3.19
CA GLY A 62 -19.58 3.93 -3.94
C GLY A 62 -18.57 2.76 -4.02
N ARG A 63 -19.05 1.52 -4.11
CA ARG A 63 -18.18 0.33 -4.09
C ARG A 63 -17.32 0.28 -5.36
N ILE A 64 -16.01 0.40 -5.18
CA ILE A 64 -15.05 0.24 -6.28
C ILE A 64 -14.73 -1.24 -6.57
N ASN A 65 -14.49 -1.54 -7.84
CA ASN A 65 -13.99 -2.82 -8.33
C ASN A 65 -13.09 -2.59 -9.55
N ILE A 66 -11.79 -2.41 -9.31
CA ILE A 66 -10.82 -1.93 -10.30
C ILE A 66 -9.88 -3.08 -10.67
N ARG A 67 -9.57 -3.24 -11.95
CA ARG A 67 -8.57 -4.23 -12.40
C ARG A 67 -7.20 -3.91 -11.79
N LYS A 68 -6.47 -4.95 -11.38
CA LYS A 68 -5.15 -4.84 -10.75
C LYS A 68 -4.22 -3.96 -11.57
N GLU A 69 -4.13 -4.25 -12.86
CA GLU A 69 -3.18 -3.62 -13.79
C GLU A 69 -3.48 -2.12 -13.94
N VAL A 70 -4.77 -1.75 -13.93
CA VAL A 70 -5.20 -0.34 -14.01
C VAL A 70 -4.84 0.39 -12.72
N MET A 71 -5.21 -0.16 -11.56
CA MET A 71 -4.93 0.46 -10.26
C MET A 71 -3.42 0.65 -10.03
N GLU A 72 -2.62 -0.35 -10.37
CA GLU A 72 -1.16 -0.29 -10.19
C GLU A 72 -0.50 0.68 -11.17
N SER A 73 -0.95 0.73 -12.43
CA SER A 73 -0.44 1.70 -13.40
C SER A 73 -0.80 3.14 -13.02
N GLU A 74 -2.03 3.41 -12.58
CA GLU A 74 -2.42 4.74 -12.09
C GLU A 74 -1.64 5.14 -10.84
N PHE A 75 -1.39 4.19 -9.94
CA PHE A 75 -0.56 4.42 -8.77
C PHE A 75 0.89 4.73 -9.14
N GLU A 76 1.47 4.00 -10.09
CA GLU A 76 2.83 4.26 -10.58
C GLU A 76 2.95 5.66 -11.18
N GLN A 77 2.00 6.06 -12.04
CA GLN A 77 1.94 7.41 -12.59
C GLN A 77 1.77 8.48 -11.50
N PHE A 78 1.00 8.19 -10.45
CA PHE A 78 0.87 9.08 -9.30
C PHE A 78 2.19 9.27 -8.56
N ILE A 79 2.93 8.18 -8.32
CA ILE A 79 4.27 8.25 -7.72
C ILE A 79 5.23 9.03 -8.61
N GLU A 80 5.20 8.82 -9.92
CA GLU A 80 6.06 9.57 -10.86
C GLU A 80 5.81 11.08 -10.81
N LYS A 81 4.55 11.50 -10.70
CA LYS A 81 4.20 12.93 -10.54
C LYS A 81 4.67 13.51 -9.21
N MET A 82 4.84 12.69 -8.19
CA MET A 82 5.38 13.11 -6.88
C MET A 82 6.91 13.05 -6.80
N LYS A 83 7.59 12.40 -7.76
CA LYS A 83 9.06 12.36 -7.77
C LYS A 83 9.60 13.77 -8.00
N LEU A 84 10.49 14.19 -7.11
CA LEU A 84 11.22 15.44 -7.26
C LEU A 84 12.17 15.36 -8.46
N PRO A 85 12.42 16.47 -9.17
CA PRO A 85 13.50 16.54 -10.14
C PRO A 85 14.83 16.10 -9.51
N LYS A 86 15.65 15.40 -10.28
CA LYS A 86 16.89 14.80 -9.76
C LYS A 86 17.81 15.84 -9.13
N GLU A 87 17.93 17.04 -9.73
CA GLU A 87 18.80 18.09 -9.15
C GLU A 87 18.28 18.56 -7.79
N VAL A 88 16.97 18.70 -7.63
CA VAL A 88 16.35 19.10 -6.36
C VAL A 88 16.57 18.02 -5.31
N PHE A 89 16.33 16.76 -5.66
CA PHE A 89 16.54 15.64 -4.75
C PHE A 89 18.01 15.52 -4.32
N ASP A 90 18.95 15.61 -5.26
CA ASP A 90 20.39 15.50 -4.97
C ASP A 90 20.86 16.67 -4.09
N THR A 91 20.39 17.89 -4.36
CA THR A 91 20.69 19.07 -3.55
C THR A 91 20.18 18.89 -2.13
N PHE A 92 18.89 18.54 -1.98
CA PHE A 92 18.26 18.33 -0.68
C PHE A 92 18.94 17.20 0.10
N LYS A 93 19.25 16.09 -0.56
CA LYS A 93 20.00 14.96 0.01
C LYS A 93 21.38 15.40 0.52
N SER A 94 22.13 16.16 -0.29
CA SER A 94 23.45 16.63 0.10
C SER A 94 23.39 17.56 1.32
N TYR A 95 22.36 18.41 1.40
CA TYR A 95 22.14 19.30 2.53
C TYR A 95 21.86 18.52 3.82
N ILE A 96 20.91 17.57 3.78
CA ILE A 96 20.58 16.73 4.95
C ILE A 96 21.81 15.96 5.43
N LEU A 97 22.59 15.37 4.52
CA LEU A 97 23.78 14.61 4.89
C LEU A 97 24.87 15.49 5.51
N LYS A 98 25.05 16.72 5.02
CA LYS A 98 25.95 17.71 5.62
C LYS A 98 25.49 18.09 7.02
N GLU A 99 24.22 18.44 7.19
CA GLU A 99 23.67 18.86 8.49
C GLU A 99 23.82 17.75 9.54
N ARG A 100 23.58 16.49 9.13
CA ARG A 100 23.75 15.32 10.00
C ARG A 100 25.22 15.13 10.42
N ALA A 101 26.15 15.18 9.47
CA ALA A 101 27.58 15.05 9.76
C ALA A 101 28.09 16.19 10.67
N GLU A 102 27.55 17.40 10.51
CA GLU A 102 27.87 18.53 11.39
C GLU A 102 27.32 18.35 12.80
N LYS A 103 26.11 17.79 12.96
CA LYS A 103 25.56 17.44 14.28
C LYS A 103 26.41 16.39 14.98
N GLU A 104 26.77 15.32 14.28
CA GLU A 104 27.63 14.24 14.83
C GLU A 104 28.99 14.80 15.30
N LYS A 105 29.59 15.75 14.57
CA LYS A 105 30.81 16.45 15.00
C LYS A 105 30.59 17.33 16.24
N ARG A 106 29.46 18.05 16.33
CA ARG A 106 29.12 18.90 17.48
C ARG A 106 28.87 18.06 18.75
N GLU A 107 28.28 16.88 18.59
CA GLU A 107 28.05 15.93 19.69
C GLU A 107 29.35 15.28 20.16
N ALA A 108 30.22 14.86 19.22
CA ALA A 108 31.54 14.31 19.54
C ALA A 108 32.47 15.33 20.24
N ASN A 109 32.35 16.60 19.90
CA ASN A 109 33.15 17.68 20.51
C ASN A 109 32.62 18.16 21.88
N ASN A 110 31.45 17.69 22.32
CA ASN A 110 30.85 18.07 23.62
C ASN A 110 31.01 17.00 24.71
N ILE A 111 31.93 16.04 24.56
CA ILE A 111 32.22 15.06 25.61
C ILE A 111 32.95 15.78 26.77
N PRO A 112 32.37 15.86 27.99
CA PRO A 112 33.03 16.50 29.12
C PRO A 112 34.30 15.72 29.48
N GLN A 113 35.45 16.38 29.46
CA GLN A 113 36.66 15.82 30.05
C GLN A 113 36.48 15.79 31.57
N MET A 114 36.30 14.60 32.13
CA MET A 114 36.43 14.37 33.57
C MET A 114 37.88 14.64 33.96
N GLN A 115 38.11 15.74 34.68
CA GLN A 115 39.35 16.02 35.40
C GLN A 115 39.42 15.19 36.68
#